data_AF-A0AAV9IYJ9-F1
#
_entry.id   AF-A0AAV9IYJ9-F1
#
_cell.length_a   1.000
_cell.length_b   1.000
_cell.length_c   1.000
_cell.angle_alpha   90.00
_cell.angle_beta   90.00
_cell.angle_gamma   90.00
#
_symmetry.space_group_name_H-M   'P 1'
#
loop_
_entity.id
_entity.type
_entity.pdbx_description
1 polymer ?
#
loop_
_entity_poly.entity_id
_entity_poly.type
_entity_poly.pdbx_seq_one_letter_code
_entity_poly.pdbx_strand_id
1 'polypeptide(L)'
;MRLLVPFWSGAGVCARVGGGRAHALWRTTTTTTTGAQTNSMARPAAIAIRACPVSSTAADWIAASPPPEDVDPESGKRLSSSIERPRIRQHVNPLSRRFQTPVPIAPNWPELAYERPQAPLLVDVGAAHGAFLLRMAQLAPDMNFLGLEIRAPLVEFAAARAQRLGLSGRLHYIACNANVQLEEILSCYRSGPIVSLCIHFPDPYFKKRQHKRRIVQPELVAAIARCLRSGGELFVQSDVAEAAQHLTEVIEASGEFVGGAVDCSAYPVPTEREVASAAMGRPVYRALYRRK
;
A
#
# COMPACT_ATOMS: atom_id res chain seq x y z
N MET A 1 -24.42 0.81 -15.02
CA MET A 1 -24.10 -0.34 -14.15
C MET A 1 -23.10 0.09 -13.09
N ARG A 2 -23.49 0.16 -11.81
CA ARG A 2 -22.56 0.38 -10.70
C ARG A 2 -21.71 -0.90 -10.55
N LEU A 3 -20.45 -0.85 -10.97
CA LEU A 3 -19.46 -1.87 -10.61
C LEU A 3 -19.27 -1.79 -9.09
N LEU A 4 -19.90 -2.71 -8.36
CA LEU A 4 -19.60 -3.01 -6.97
C LEU A 4 -18.19 -3.63 -6.94
N VAL A 5 -17.17 -2.78 -6.86
CA VAL A 5 -15.86 -3.22 -6.37
C VAL A 5 -16.11 -3.69 -4.94
N PRO A 6 -15.68 -4.89 -4.53
CA PRO A 6 -15.78 -5.29 -3.13
C PRO A 6 -15.08 -4.23 -2.30
N PHE A 7 -15.89 -3.40 -1.67
CA PHE A 7 -15.47 -2.41 -0.71
C PHE A 7 -14.98 -3.26 0.46
N TRP A 8 -13.67 -3.32 0.66
CA TRP A 8 -13.10 -3.87 1.88
C TRP A 8 -13.40 -2.89 3.03
N SER A 9 -14.69 -2.59 3.27
CA SER A 9 -15.09 -2.02 4.55
C SER A 9 -14.67 -3.03 5.60
N GLY A 10 -13.71 -2.66 6.44
CA GLY A 10 -13.37 -3.34 7.68
C GLY A 10 -14.52 -3.41 8.70
N ALA A 11 -15.77 -3.37 8.26
CA ALA A 11 -16.97 -3.47 9.09
C ALA A 11 -17.18 -4.90 9.65
N GLY A 12 -16.39 -5.89 9.24
CA GLY A 12 -16.51 -7.28 9.69
C GLY A 12 -15.49 -7.76 10.73
N VAL A 13 -14.40 -7.03 10.98
CA VAL A 13 -13.31 -7.50 11.88
C VAL A 13 -13.21 -6.67 13.18
N CYS A 14 -13.90 -5.52 13.24
CA CYS A 14 -13.95 -4.68 14.44
C CYS A 14 -15.39 -4.46 14.90
N ALA A 15 -16.07 -5.53 15.30
CA ALA A 15 -17.35 -5.44 15.99
C ALA A 15 -17.43 -6.52 17.08
N ARG A 16 -16.80 -6.26 18.23
CA ARG A 16 -17.23 -6.70 19.57
C ARG A 16 -16.22 -6.27 20.62
N VAL A 17 -16.43 -5.09 21.19
CA VAL A 17 -16.31 -4.89 22.65
C VAL A 17 -17.34 -3.83 23.05
N GLY A 18 -18.24 -4.18 23.97
CA GLY A 18 -19.01 -3.22 24.77
C GLY A 18 -20.38 -2.83 24.22
N GLY A 19 -21.43 -3.46 24.75
CA GLY A 19 -22.80 -3.04 24.55
C GLY A 19 -23.11 -1.69 25.20
N GLY A 20 -24.00 -0.94 24.57
CA GLY A 20 -24.56 0.30 25.10
C GLY A 20 -25.31 1.05 23.99
N ARG A 21 -26.64 0.98 24.02
CA ARG A 21 -27.49 1.75 23.11
C ARG A 21 -27.24 3.24 23.33
N ALA A 22 -26.96 3.98 22.27
CA ALA A 22 -27.21 5.41 22.24
C ALA A 22 -27.52 5.86 20.81
N HIS A 23 -28.75 6.33 20.61
CA HIS A 23 -29.14 7.13 19.47
C HIS A 23 -28.26 8.39 19.39
N ALA A 24 -27.73 8.70 18.21
CA ALA A 24 -27.06 9.98 17.97
C ALA A 24 -27.84 10.77 16.90
N LEU A 25 -28.61 11.74 17.38
CA LEU A 25 -29.21 12.81 16.61
C LEU A 25 -28.11 13.67 15.96
N TRP A 26 -28.32 14.03 14.70
CA TRP A 26 -27.59 15.10 14.04
C TRP A 26 -28.07 16.44 14.62
N ARG A 27 -27.17 17.24 15.21
CA ARG A 27 -27.40 18.67 15.42
C ARG A 27 -26.36 19.46 14.67
N THR A 28 -26.84 20.27 13.73
CA THR A 28 -26.13 21.37 13.11
C THR A 28 -26.09 22.53 14.08
N THR A 29 -24.90 23.07 14.36
CA THR A 29 -24.76 24.42 14.92
C THR A 29 -23.87 25.23 14.01
N THR A 30 -24.49 26.12 13.26
CA THR A 30 -23.89 27.34 12.73
C THR A 30 -23.56 28.28 13.88
N THR A 31 -22.29 28.67 13.99
CA THR A 31 -21.91 29.83 14.79
C THR A 31 -21.22 30.83 13.88
N THR A 32 -21.89 31.94 13.65
CA THR A 32 -21.34 33.15 13.04
C THR A 32 -20.46 33.84 14.07
N THR A 33 -19.18 34.07 13.74
CA THR A 33 -18.37 35.05 14.47
C THR A 33 -17.59 35.90 13.48
N THR A 34 -17.88 37.19 13.54
CA THR A 34 -17.25 38.28 12.82
C THR A 34 -15.92 38.65 13.49
N GLY A 35 -14.87 38.92 12.69
CA GLY A 35 -13.87 39.95 13.02
C GLY A 35 -12.44 39.51 13.35
N ALA A 36 -11.51 40.28 12.76
CA ALA A 36 -10.08 40.47 13.04
C ALA A 36 -9.04 39.50 12.43
N GLN A 37 -8.38 40.01 11.38
CA GLN A 37 -7.09 39.57 10.86
C GLN A 37 -5.99 39.70 11.94
N THR A 38 -5.17 38.66 12.10
CA THR A 38 -3.72 38.79 12.33
C THR A 38 -3.00 37.60 11.69
N ASN A 39 -1.83 37.90 11.11
CA ASN A 39 -0.95 36.99 10.39
C ASN A 39 -0.29 35.98 11.34
N SER A 40 -0.52 34.68 11.09
CA SER A 40 0.41 33.59 11.37
C SER A 40 -0.14 32.35 10.67
N MET A 41 0.48 31.90 9.59
CA MET A 41 0.24 30.56 9.05
C MET A 41 0.77 29.55 10.08
N ALA A 42 -0.04 29.26 11.09
CA ALA A 42 0.16 28.11 11.94
C ALA A 42 0.12 26.87 11.03
N ARG A 43 1.22 26.13 10.97
CA ARG A 43 1.23 24.80 10.36
C ARG A 43 0.09 24.01 11.02
N PRO A 44 -0.82 23.38 10.26
CA PRO A 44 -1.82 22.51 10.87
C PRO A 44 -1.07 21.51 11.75
N ALA A 45 -1.51 21.37 13.01
CA ALA A 45 -0.92 20.43 13.94
C ALA A 45 -0.92 19.04 13.28
N ALA A 46 0.26 18.44 13.13
CA ALA A 46 0.39 17.11 12.55
C ALA A 46 -0.57 16.18 13.29
N ILE A 47 -1.49 15.55 12.57
CA ILE A 47 -2.40 14.56 13.15
C ILE A 47 -1.52 13.46 13.73
N ALA A 48 -1.56 13.31 15.06
CA ALA A 48 -0.77 12.31 15.75
C ALA A 48 -1.15 10.93 15.22
N ILE A 49 -0.23 10.30 14.48
CA ILE A 49 -0.46 8.92 14.03
C ILE A 49 -0.47 8.05 15.27
N ARG A 50 -1.58 7.38 15.49
CA ARG A 50 -1.74 6.53 16.66
C ARG A 50 -1.01 5.22 16.42
N ALA A 51 -0.14 4.88 17.36
CA ALA A 51 0.41 3.55 17.47
C ALA A 51 -0.75 2.59 17.66
N CYS A 52 -0.92 1.65 16.75
CA CYS A 52 -1.84 0.57 16.98
C CYS A 52 -1.12 -0.67 17.49
N PRO A 53 -1.65 -1.30 18.56
CA PRO A 53 -1.26 -2.66 18.86
C PRO A 53 -1.50 -3.51 17.61
N VAL A 54 -0.71 -4.58 17.48
CA VAL A 54 -0.81 -5.54 16.37
C VAL A 54 -2.28 -5.79 16.06
N SER A 55 -2.69 -5.60 14.81
CA SER A 55 -4.09 -5.80 14.43
C SER A 55 -4.51 -7.21 14.85
N SER A 56 -5.74 -7.37 15.36
CA SER A 56 -6.31 -8.70 15.61
C SER A 56 -6.15 -9.57 14.37
N THR A 57 -6.29 -8.99 13.17
CA THR A 57 -6.01 -9.65 11.89
C THR A 57 -4.62 -10.30 11.79
N ALA A 58 -3.54 -9.65 12.23
CA ALA A 58 -2.19 -10.21 12.17
C ALA A 58 -1.95 -11.27 13.26
N ALA A 59 -2.53 -11.09 14.46
CA ALA A 59 -2.48 -12.08 15.53
C ALA A 59 -3.29 -13.34 15.19
N ASP A 60 -4.50 -13.15 14.64
CA ASP A 60 -5.37 -14.19 14.12
C ASP A 60 -4.72 -14.89 12.91
N TRP A 61 -4.02 -14.15 12.05
CA TRP A 61 -3.20 -14.72 10.96
C TRP A 61 -2.08 -15.62 11.50
N ILE A 62 -1.31 -15.13 12.48
CA ILE A 62 -0.23 -15.91 13.09
C ILE A 62 -0.80 -17.18 13.75
N ALA A 63 -1.96 -17.08 14.40
CA ALA A 63 -2.64 -18.21 15.00
C ALA A 63 -3.24 -19.19 13.98
N ALA A 64 -3.72 -18.70 12.82
CA ALA A 64 -4.40 -19.48 11.80
C ALA A 64 -3.48 -20.37 10.93
N SER A 65 -2.15 -20.30 11.10
CA SER A 65 -1.19 -21.09 10.30
C SER A 65 -1.44 -20.97 8.78
N PRO A 66 -1.41 -19.77 8.21
CA PRO A 66 -1.69 -19.53 6.80
C PRO A 66 -0.82 -20.44 5.94
N PRO A 67 -1.36 -20.95 4.82
CA PRO A 67 -0.63 -21.87 3.97
C PRO A 67 0.73 -21.25 3.63
N PRO A 68 1.81 -22.04 3.69
CA PRO A 68 3.11 -21.58 3.24
C PRO A 68 2.96 -20.92 1.88
N GLU A 69 3.75 -19.87 1.72
CA GLU A 69 3.85 -18.99 0.56
C GLU A 69 4.15 -19.72 -0.78
N ASP A 70 4.26 -21.05 -0.72
CA ASP A 70 4.69 -22.02 -1.73
C ASP A 70 3.69 -23.20 -1.84
N VAL A 71 2.46 -23.02 -1.38
CA VAL A 71 1.37 -23.99 -1.54
C VAL A 71 0.53 -23.61 -2.75
N ASP A 72 0.37 -24.55 -3.67
CA ASP A 72 -0.54 -24.43 -4.79
C ASP A 72 -1.99 -24.32 -4.27
N PRO A 73 -2.73 -23.25 -4.63
CA PRO A 73 -4.09 -23.03 -4.14
C PRO A 73 -5.11 -24.05 -4.66
N GLU A 74 -4.88 -24.71 -5.81
CA GLU A 74 -5.79 -25.74 -6.33
C GLU A 74 -5.49 -27.11 -5.72
N SER A 75 -4.21 -27.49 -5.65
CA SER A 75 -3.84 -28.84 -5.20
C SER A 75 -3.56 -28.95 -3.69
N GLY A 76 -3.37 -27.82 -3.00
CA GLY A 76 -2.97 -27.77 -1.59
C GLY A 76 -1.58 -28.34 -1.31
N LYS A 77 -0.82 -28.72 -2.36
CA LYS A 77 0.50 -29.32 -2.24
C LYS A 77 1.59 -28.26 -2.18
N ARG A 78 2.62 -28.56 -1.40
CA ARG A 78 3.86 -27.77 -1.36
C ARG A 78 4.61 -27.98 -2.67
N LEU A 79 4.93 -26.89 -3.36
CA LEU A 79 5.60 -26.93 -4.66
C LEU A 79 7.03 -27.51 -4.51
N SER A 80 7.38 -28.48 -5.36
CA SER A 80 8.46 -29.46 -5.15
C SER A 80 9.90 -28.94 -5.20
N SER A 81 10.15 -27.72 -5.66
CA SER A 81 11.47 -27.07 -5.65
C SER A 81 11.36 -25.60 -5.21
N SER A 82 11.93 -25.25 -4.06
CA SER A 82 11.90 -23.88 -3.54
C SER A 82 12.71 -22.94 -4.44
N ILE A 83 12.09 -21.84 -4.90
CA ILE A 83 12.81 -20.75 -5.57
C ILE A 83 13.75 -20.12 -4.53
N GLU A 84 15.04 -20.07 -4.81
CA GLU A 84 16.02 -19.54 -3.86
C GLU A 84 15.80 -18.04 -3.64
N ARG A 85 15.70 -17.63 -2.36
CA ARG A 85 15.56 -16.21 -2.00
C ARG A 85 16.88 -15.48 -2.32
N PRO A 86 16.85 -14.41 -3.13
CA PRO A 86 18.06 -13.67 -3.48
C PRO A 86 18.65 -12.98 -2.26
N ARG A 87 19.98 -13.09 -2.07
CA ARG A 87 20.70 -12.41 -0.99
C ARG A 87 21.05 -10.99 -1.42
N ILE A 88 20.24 -10.02 -1.01
CA ILE A 88 20.46 -8.60 -1.34
C ILE A 88 20.39 -7.69 -0.11
N ARG A 89 20.97 -6.49 -0.24
CA ARG A 89 20.85 -5.46 0.80
C ARG A 89 19.39 -5.01 0.92
N GLN A 90 18.93 -4.85 2.16
CA GLN A 90 17.59 -4.34 2.46
C GLN A 90 17.39 -2.93 1.89
N HIS A 91 18.38 -2.06 2.09
CA HIS A 91 18.32 -0.65 1.68
C HIS A 91 19.24 -0.37 0.50
N VAL A 92 18.76 0.47 -0.42
CA VAL A 92 19.56 1.00 -1.53
C VAL A 92 19.60 2.53 -1.48
N ASN A 93 20.39 3.18 -2.35
CA ASN A 93 20.31 4.63 -2.54
C ASN A 93 19.47 4.91 -3.80
N PRO A 94 18.19 5.32 -3.69
CA PRO A 94 17.32 5.53 -4.85
C PRO A 94 17.82 6.66 -5.75
N LEU A 95 18.67 7.55 -5.25
CA LEU A 95 19.28 8.66 -5.99
C LEU A 95 20.54 8.27 -6.77
N SER A 96 20.96 6.99 -6.73
CA SER A 96 22.09 6.55 -7.55
C SER A 96 21.69 6.49 -9.03
N ARG A 97 22.63 6.84 -9.93
CA ARG A 97 22.38 6.96 -11.38
C ARG A 97 21.59 5.79 -11.98
N ARG A 98 21.91 4.56 -11.58
CA ARG A 98 21.24 3.33 -12.06
C ARG A 98 19.73 3.25 -11.77
N PHE A 99 19.24 3.96 -10.75
CA PHE A 99 17.82 4.01 -10.39
C PHE A 99 17.15 5.33 -10.79
N GLN A 100 17.91 6.23 -11.42
CA GLN A 100 17.39 7.49 -11.95
C GLN A 100 17.11 7.39 -13.45
N THR A 101 17.73 6.42 -14.14
CA THR A 101 17.39 6.09 -15.52
C THR A 101 16.11 5.27 -15.56
N PRO A 102 15.06 5.74 -16.24
CA PRO A 102 13.83 4.98 -16.45
C PRO A 102 14.13 3.65 -17.17
N VAL A 103 13.53 2.56 -16.68
CA VAL A 103 13.51 1.27 -17.39
C VAL A 103 12.44 1.34 -18.47
N PRO A 104 12.75 1.07 -19.76
CA PRO A 104 11.74 1.10 -20.81
C PRO A 104 10.59 0.13 -20.51
N ILE A 105 9.36 0.61 -20.65
CA ILE A 105 8.15 -0.20 -20.53
C ILE A 105 7.36 -0.15 -21.83
N ALA A 106 6.74 -1.28 -22.20
CA ALA A 106 5.84 -1.30 -23.34
C ALA A 106 4.57 -0.51 -23.01
N PRO A 107 4.08 0.40 -23.88
CA PRO A 107 2.84 1.13 -23.61
C PRO A 107 1.61 0.23 -23.40
N ASN A 108 1.62 -0.97 -23.99
CA ASN A 108 0.60 -2.02 -23.85
C ASN A 108 0.99 -3.11 -22.84
N TRP A 109 1.85 -2.80 -21.86
CA TRP A 109 2.21 -3.77 -20.83
C TRP A 109 0.99 -4.36 -20.09
N PRO A 110 -0.13 -3.63 -19.83
CA PRO A 110 -1.28 -4.22 -19.16
C PRO A 110 -1.91 -5.36 -19.96
N GLU A 111 -2.03 -5.20 -21.27
CA GLU A 111 -2.58 -6.21 -22.18
C GLU A 111 -1.65 -7.43 -22.31
N LEU A 112 -0.34 -7.24 -22.11
CA LEU A 112 0.63 -8.33 -22.08
C LEU A 112 0.67 -9.05 -20.72
N ALA A 113 0.39 -8.32 -19.64
CA ALA A 113 0.51 -8.82 -18.28
C ALA A 113 -0.78 -9.46 -17.73
N TYR A 114 -1.96 -9.04 -18.19
CA TYR A 114 -3.22 -9.44 -17.59
C TYR A 114 -4.17 -10.10 -18.58
N GLU A 115 -4.84 -11.16 -18.13
CA GLU A 115 -5.94 -11.80 -18.86
C GLU A 115 -7.17 -10.88 -18.95
N ARG A 116 -7.36 -10.02 -17.93
CA ARG A 116 -8.45 -9.04 -17.85
C ARG A 116 -7.88 -7.64 -17.57
N PRO A 117 -7.27 -6.95 -18.55
CA PRO A 117 -6.65 -5.63 -18.34
C PRO A 117 -7.63 -4.52 -17.89
N GLN A 118 -8.95 -4.78 -17.98
CA GLN A 118 -10.01 -3.90 -17.50
C GLN A 118 -10.39 -4.10 -16.02
N ALA A 119 -9.86 -5.13 -15.35
CA ALA A 119 -10.17 -5.39 -13.95
C ALA A 119 -9.67 -4.25 -13.02
N PRO A 120 -10.26 -4.08 -11.82
CA PRO A 120 -9.72 -3.15 -10.83
C PRO A 120 -8.27 -3.50 -10.45
N LEU A 121 -7.40 -2.49 -10.37
CA LEU A 121 -5.99 -2.67 -10.04
C LEU A 121 -5.67 -2.22 -8.61
N LEU A 122 -4.97 -3.08 -7.87
CA LEU A 122 -4.26 -2.75 -6.63
C LEU A 122 -2.76 -2.65 -6.89
N VAL A 123 -2.13 -1.58 -6.42
CA VAL A 123 -0.68 -1.35 -6.60
C VAL A 123 0.03 -1.37 -5.25
N ASP A 124 1.11 -2.14 -5.12
CA ASP A 124 2.02 -2.10 -3.95
C ASP A 124 3.36 -1.45 -4.35
N VAL A 125 3.65 -0.29 -3.76
CA VAL A 125 4.88 0.45 -4.03
C VAL A 125 5.93 0.09 -2.99
N GLY A 126 6.99 -0.59 -3.44
CA GLY A 126 7.98 -1.22 -2.58
C GLY A 126 7.61 -2.66 -2.21
N ALA A 127 7.14 -3.44 -3.19
CA ALA A 127 6.56 -4.77 -2.98
C ALA A 127 7.52 -5.83 -2.41
N ALA A 128 8.82 -5.52 -2.26
CA ALA A 128 9.85 -6.41 -1.71
C ALA A 128 9.81 -7.80 -2.39
N HIS A 129 9.67 -8.88 -1.61
CA HIS A 129 9.61 -10.25 -2.12
C HIS A 129 8.24 -10.63 -2.75
N GLY A 130 7.28 -9.70 -2.80
CA GLY A 130 5.96 -9.90 -3.39
C GLY A 130 4.96 -10.69 -2.53
N ALA A 131 5.34 -11.14 -1.33
CA ALA A 131 4.51 -12.01 -0.49
C ALA A 131 3.10 -11.46 -0.20
N PHE A 132 2.99 -10.14 0.02
CA PHE A 132 1.70 -9.47 0.23
C PHE A 132 0.79 -9.63 -1.00
N LEU A 133 1.27 -9.22 -2.18
CA LEU A 133 0.49 -9.29 -3.42
C LEU A 133 0.19 -10.72 -3.87
N LEU A 134 1.10 -11.68 -3.66
CA LEU A 134 0.86 -13.10 -3.96
C LEU A 134 -0.39 -13.61 -3.21
N ARG A 135 -0.48 -13.31 -1.91
CA ARG A 135 -1.63 -13.69 -1.08
C ARG A 135 -2.89 -12.91 -1.43
N MET A 136 -2.77 -11.61 -1.70
CA MET A 136 -3.91 -10.80 -2.14
C MET A 136 -4.50 -11.32 -3.46
N ALA A 137 -3.66 -11.73 -4.42
CA ALA A 137 -4.09 -12.27 -5.70
C ALA A 137 -4.77 -13.65 -5.60
N GLN A 138 -4.47 -14.42 -4.55
CA GLN A 138 -5.19 -15.65 -4.23
C GLN A 138 -6.58 -15.35 -3.63
N LEU A 139 -6.70 -14.32 -2.80
CA LEU A 139 -7.96 -13.97 -2.11
C LEU A 139 -8.94 -13.17 -2.96
N ALA A 140 -8.46 -12.44 -3.97
CA ALA A 140 -9.27 -11.58 -4.81
C ALA A 140 -9.03 -11.88 -6.30
N PRO A 141 -9.62 -12.97 -6.83
CA PRO A 141 -9.41 -13.40 -8.21
C PRO A 141 -9.94 -12.40 -9.24
N ASP A 142 -10.86 -11.51 -8.85
CA ASP A 142 -11.48 -10.49 -9.71
C ASP A 142 -10.72 -9.16 -9.83
N MET A 143 -9.50 -9.11 -9.29
CA MET A 143 -8.64 -7.94 -9.34
C MET A 143 -7.32 -8.26 -10.02
N ASN A 144 -6.71 -7.22 -10.58
CA ASN A 144 -5.31 -7.23 -10.97
C ASN A 144 -4.44 -6.63 -9.87
N PHE A 145 -3.18 -7.01 -9.85
CA PHE A 145 -2.20 -6.63 -8.85
C PHE A 145 -0.88 -6.26 -9.52
N LEU A 146 -0.33 -5.11 -9.13
CA LEU A 146 0.95 -4.62 -9.62
C LEU A 146 1.90 -4.33 -8.46
N GLY A 147 3.03 -5.03 -8.42
CA GLY A 147 4.12 -4.72 -7.50
C GLY A 147 5.19 -3.88 -8.17
N LEU A 148 5.51 -2.72 -7.59
CA LEU A 148 6.64 -1.89 -8.01
C LEU A 148 7.79 -2.08 -7.02
N GLU A 149 8.98 -2.41 -7.50
CA GLU A 149 10.15 -2.60 -6.62
C GLU A 149 11.43 -2.14 -7.33
N ILE A 150 12.29 -1.44 -6.60
CA ILE A 150 13.51 -0.83 -7.14
C ILE A 150 14.65 -1.85 -7.32
N ARG A 151 14.58 -2.98 -6.61
CA ARG A 151 15.58 -4.06 -6.64
C ARG A 151 15.15 -5.15 -7.62
N ALA A 152 15.65 -5.10 -8.85
CA ALA A 152 15.32 -6.06 -9.92
C ALA A 152 15.40 -7.55 -9.52
N PRO A 153 16.40 -8.03 -8.74
CA PRO A 153 16.43 -9.43 -8.31
C PRO A 153 15.21 -9.86 -7.47
N LEU A 154 14.56 -8.93 -6.74
CA LEU A 154 13.33 -9.25 -6.01
C LEU A 154 12.12 -9.33 -6.92
N VAL A 155 12.09 -8.50 -7.97
CA VAL A 155 11.03 -8.54 -8.99
C VAL A 155 11.08 -9.88 -9.72
N GLU A 156 12.26 -10.32 -10.14
CA GLU A 156 12.46 -11.64 -10.75
C GLU A 156 12.01 -12.77 -9.82
N PHE A 157 12.41 -12.70 -8.54
CA PHE A 157 11.99 -13.66 -7.52
C PHE A 157 10.46 -13.68 -7.34
N ALA A 158 9.82 -12.53 -7.21
CA ALA A 158 8.38 -12.42 -7.00
C ALA A 158 7.58 -12.88 -8.24
N ALA A 159 8.06 -12.54 -9.45
CA ALA A 159 7.46 -12.96 -10.70
C ALA A 159 7.53 -14.48 -10.90
N ALA A 160 8.69 -15.10 -10.61
CA ALA A 160 8.84 -16.55 -10.69
C ALA A 160 7.87 -17.28 -9.75
N ARG A 161 7.60 -16.70 -8.57
CA ARG A 161 6.63 -17.24 -7.61
C ARG A 161 5.19 -17.07 -8.07
N ALA A 162 4.84 -15.91 -8.63
CA ALA A 162 3.53 -15.69 -9.22
C ALA A 162 3.25 -16.70 -10.35
N GLN A 163 4.25 -16.95 -11.21
CA GLN A 163 4.16 -17.96 -12.27
C GLN A 163 3.94 -19.36 -11.70
N ARG A 164 4.72 -19.74 -10.68
CA ARG A 164 4.61 -21.07 -10.05
C ARG A 164 3.26 -21.31 -9.37
N LEU A 165 2.59 -20.24 -8.94
CA LEU A 165 1.25 -20.28 -8.32
C LEU A 165 0.11 -20.06 -9.33
N GLY A 166 0.40 -19.98 -10.64
CA GLY A 166 -0.62 -19.74 -11.66
C GLY A 166 -1.27 -18.35 -11.60
N LEU A 167 -0.57 -17.36 -11.03
CA LEU A 167 -1.08 -15.99 -10.83
C LEU A 167 -0.65 -15.01 -11.92
N SER A 168 0.18 -15.42 -12.89
CA SER A 168 0.76 -14.53 -13.91
C SER A 168 -0.25 -13.78 -14.77
N GLY A 169 -1.50 -14.26 -14.89
CA GLY A 169 -2.57 -13.58 -15.63
C GLY A 169 -3.28 -12.44 -14.86
N ARG A 170 -2.95 -12.23 -13.57
CA ARG A 170 -3.55 -11.18 -12.73
C ARG A 170 -2.57 -10.47 -11.80
N LEU A 171 -1.35 -10.98 -11.64
CA LEU A 171 -0.32 -10.43 -10.78
C LEU A 171 0.97 -10.21 -11.57
N HIS A 172 1.39 -8.96 -11.64
CA HIS A 172 2.58 -8.53 -12.35
C HIS A 172 3.52 -7.73 -11.46
N TYR A 173 4.82 -7.74 -11.76
CA TYR A 173 5.85 -7.00 -11.04
C TYR A 173 6.74 -6.23 -12.00
N ILE A 174 7.03 -4.96 -11.69
CA ILE A 174 7.87 -4.11 -12.52
C ILE A 174 9.05 -3.58 -11.69
N ALA A 175 10.26 -3.79 -12.20
CA ALA A 175 11.48 -3.25 -11.63
C ALA A 175 11.61 -1.78 -12.00
N CYS A 176 11.38 -0.88 -11.04
CA CYS A 176 11.45 0.56 -11.28
C CYS A 176 11.71 1.37 -10.01
N ASN A 177 12.15 2.61 -10.20
CA ASN A 177 12.09 3.61 -9.16
C ASN A 177 10.74 4.34 -9.25
N ALA A 178 9.85 4.10 -8.27
CA ALA A 178 8.51 4.70 -8.27
C ALA A 178 8.55 6.24 -8.31
N ASN A 179 9.55 6.90 -7.70
CA ASN A 179 9.71 8.35 -7.78
C ASN A 179 10.03 8.86 -9.19
N VAL A 180 10.46 7.99 -10.10
CA VAL A 180 10.85 8.35 -11.46
C VAL A 180 9.78 7.93 -12.48
N GLN A 181 9.17 6.75 -12.30
CA GLN A 181 8.37 6.11 -13.36
C GLN A 181 6.93 5.75 -12.97
N LEU A 182 6.48 6.00 -11.74
CA LEU A 182 5.15 5.56 -11.31
C LEU A 182 4.05 6.09 -12.24
N GLU A 183 4.07 7.38 -12.59
CA GLU A 183 3.06 7.96 -13.46
C GLU A 183 3.09 7.36 -14.87
N GLU A 184 4.28 7.20 -15.46
CA GLU A 184 4.46 6.57 -16.77
C GLU A 184 3.83 5.16 -16.77
N ILE A 185 4.21 4.33 -15.79
CA ILE A 185 3.73 2.95 -15.66
C ILE A 185 2.22 2.90 -15.47
N LEU A 186 1.68 3.67 -14.53
CA LEU A 186 0.27 3.61 -14.18
C LEU A 186 -0.63 4.25 -15.25
N SER A 187 -0.14 5.25 -15.99
CA SER A 187 -0.89 5.88 -17.09
C SER A 187 -1.14 4.95 -18.29
N CYS A 188 -0.41 3.83 -18.38
CA CYS A 188 -0.67 2.77 -19.35
C CYS A 188 -1.89 1.91 -18.96
N TYR A 189 -2.25 1.84 -17.68
CA TYR A 189 -3.40 1.05 -17.20
C TYR A 189 -4.74 1.77 -17.46
N ARG A 190 -5.10 1.95 -18.73
CA ARG A 190 -6.25 2.78 -19.16
C ARG A 190 -7.57 2.02 -19.22
N SER A 191 -7.50 0.72 -19.41
CA SER A 191 -8.67 -0.14 -19.62
C SER A 191 -9.46 -0.42 -18.33
N GLY A 192 -8.82 -0.27 -17.16
CA GLY A 192 -9.42 -0.54 -15.86
C GLY A 192 -9.10 0.55 -14.82
N PRO A 193 -9.86 0.62 -13.73
CA PRO A 193 -9.61 1.61 -12.69
C PRO A 193 -8.48 1.16 -11.75
N ILE A 194 -7.57 2.07 -11.41
CA ILE A 194 -6.67 1.91 -10.26
C ILE A 194 -7.48 2.25 -9.01
N VAL A 195 -7.80 1.25 -8.19
CA VAL A 195 -8.74 1.40 -7.07
C VAL A 195 -8.04 1.54 -5.73
N SER A 196 -6.82 1.03 -5.61
CA SER A 196 -6.06 1.06 -4.36
C SER A 196 -4.56 1.09 -4.64
N LEU A 197 -3.84 1.87 -3.85
CA LEU A 197 -2.39 1.89 -3.82
C LEU A 197 -1.90 1.81 -2.38
N CYS A 198 -0.90 0.99 -2.10
CA CYS A 198 -0.31 0.87 -0.79
C CYS A 198 1.20 1.14 -0.78
N ILE A 199 1.68 1.63 0.36
CA ILE A 199 3.10 1.79 0.67
C ILE A 199 3.35 1.20 2.05
N HIS A 200 4.10 0.10 2.09
CA HIS A 200 4.35 -0.67 3.30
C HIS A 200 5.79 -0.53 3.77
N PHE A 201 5.97 -0.08 5.01
CA PHE A 201 7.26 -0.02 5.73
C PHE A 201 8.40 0.62 4.91
N PRO A 202 8.22 1.84 4.38
CA PRO A 202 9.25 2.49 3.58
C PRO A 202 10.50 2.80 4.42
N ASP A 203 11.65 2.84 3.77
CA ASP A 203 12.93 3.13 4.41
C ASP A 203 12.90 4.49 5.15
N PRO A 204 13.16 4.52 6.48
CA PRO A 204 12.92 5.72 7.29
C PRO A 204 13.95 6.84 7.06
N TYR A 205 15.19 6.47 6.71
CA TYR A 205 16.34 7.36 6.56
C TYR A 205 16.44 8.43 7.67
N PHE A 206 16.79 8.03 8.90
CA PHE A 206 16.83 8.89 10.09
C PHE A 206 17.74 10.13 10.04
N LYS A 207 18.74 10.15 9.15
CA LYS A 207 19.67 11.29 9.06
C LYS A 207 19.05 12.35 8.13
N LYS A 208 18.92 13.60 8.59
CA LYS A 208 18.39 14.74 7.80
C LYS A 208 18.92 14.79 6.35
N ARG A 209 20.24 14.62 6.16
CA ARG A 209 20.89 14.60 4.83
C ARG A 209 20.38 13.50 3.87
N GLN A 210 19.68 12.49 4.39
CA GLN A 210 19.13 11.35 3.69
C GLN A 210 17.61 11.44 3.51
N HIS A 211 16.91 12.45 4.05
CA HIS A 211 15.44 12.56 3.93
C HIS A 211 14.97 12.62 2.47
N LYS A 212 15.78 13.20 1.58
CA LYS A 212 15.58 13.18 0.11
C LYS A 212 15.56 11.78 -0.52
N ARG A 213 15.90 10.73 0.23
CA ARG A 213 15.82 9.32 -0.20
C ARG A 213 14.53 8.65 0.23
N ARG A 214 13.74 9.25 1.12
CA ARG A 214 12.43 8.71 1.51
C ARG A 214 11.58 8.58 0.26
N ILE A 215 10.86 7.46 0.14
CA ILE A 215 10.09 7.18 -1.07
C ILE A 215 8.95 8.17 -1.26
N VAL A 216 8.25 8.55 -0.18
CA VAL A 216 7.16 9.52 -0.26
C VAL A 216 7.70 10.93 -0.24
N GLN A 217 7.69 11.52 -1.43
CA GLN A 217 7.95 12.93 -1.70
C GLN A 217 6.68 13.56 -2.31
N PRO A 218 6.54 14.89 -2.28
CA PRO A 218 5.38 15.57 -2.87
C PRO A 218 5.09 15.15 -4.31
N GLU A 219 6.13 14.94 -5.12
CA GLU A 219 6.01 14.55 -6.53
C GLU A 219 5.39 13.16 -6.69
N LEU A 220 5.76 12.20 -5.84
CA LEU A 220 5.16 10.86 -5.83
C LEU A 220 3.69 10.92 -5.45
N VAL A 221 3.35 11.70 -4.41
CA VAL A 221 1.95 11.85 -3.97
C VAL A 221 1.10 12.48 -5.07
N ALA A 222 1.62 13.50 -5.76
CA ALA A 222 0.95 14.12 -6.89
C ALA A 222 0.76 13.13 -8.07
N ALA A 223 1.76 12.31 -8.37
CA ALA A 223 1.66 11.25 -9.38
C ALA A 223 0.60 10.20 -9.02
N ILE A 224 0.57 9.77 -7.75
CA ILE A 224 -0.48 8.85 -7.25
C ILE A 224 -1.86 9.48 -7.40
N ALA A 225 -2.04 10.76 -7.03
CA ALA A 225 -3.31 11.47 -7.13
C ALA A 225 -3.84 11.58 -8.57
N ARG A 226 -2.94 11.71 -9.56
CA ARG A 226 -3.29 11.75 -10.99
C ARG A 226 -3.70 10.38 -11.53
N CYS A 227 -3.11 9.30 -11.03
CA CYS A 227 -3.34 7.93 -11.54
C CYS A 227 -4.50 7.22 -10.81
N LEU A 228 -4.67 7.47 -9.52
CA LEU A 228 -5.69 6.83 -8.70
C LEU A 228 -7.07 7.38 -9.05
N ARG A 229 -8.08 6.50 -9.18
CA ARG A 229 -9.46 6.94 -9.44
C ARG A 229 -9.98 7.85 -8.33
N SER A 230 -10.94 8.73 -8.63
CA SER A 230 -11.71 9.41 -7.57
C SER A 230 -12.37 8.38 -6.64
N GLY A 231 -12.22 8.62 -5.33
CA GLY A 231 -12.62 7.69 -4.27
C GLY A 231 -11.72 6.48 -4.08
N GLY A 232 -10.65 6.33 -4.88
CA GLY A 232 -9.66 5.27 -4.71
C GLY A 232 -8.83 5.47 -3.44
N GLU A 233 -8.27 4.38 -2.92
CA GLU A 233 -7.65 4.36 -1.60
C GLU A 233 -6.12 4.39 -1.66
N LEU A 234 -5.51 5.22 -0.81
CA LEU A 234 -4.08 5.23 -0.53
C LEU A 234 -3.86 4.77 0.91
N PHE A 235 -3.28 3.58 1.08
CA PHE A 235 -2.97 3.02 2.40
C PHE A 235 -1.47 3.06 2.67
N VAL A 236 -1.08 3.60 3.82
CA VAL A 236 0.33 3.67 4.21
C VAL A 236 0.53 3.09 5.61
N GLN A 237 1.63 2.38 5.82
CA GLN A 237 2.00 1.91 7.15
C GLN A 237 3.51 1.84 7.38
N SER A 238 3.93 2.04 8.63
CA SER A 238 5.34 1.93 9.06
C SER A 238 5.44 1.51 10.53
N ASP A 239 6.53 0.85 10.91
CA ASP A 239 6.91 0.55 12.29
C ASP A 239 7.79 1.64 12.92
N VAL A 240 8.07 2.71 12.18
CA VAL A 240 8.90 3.85 12.62
C VAL A 240 8.04 5.11 12.67
N ALA A 241 7.84 5.66 13.87
CA ALA A 241 6.97 6.82 14.11
C ALA A 241 7.34 8.04 13.24
N GLU A 242 8.63 8.40 13.18
CA GLU A 242 9.11 9.55 12.39
C GLU A 242 8.87 9.35 10.88
N ALA A 243 9.04 8.11 10.40
CA ALA A 243 8.77 7.79 9.00
C ALA A 243 7.27 7.88 8.73
N ALA A 244 6.43 7.31 9.60
CA ALA A 244 4.99 7.40 9.50
C ALA A 244 4.53 8.87 9.46
N GLN A 245 5.03 9.70 10.38
CA GLN A 245 4.69 11.12 10.44
C GLN A 245 5.06 11.85 9.14
N HIS A 246 6.24 11.58 8.58
CA HIS A 246 6.62 12.13 7.28
C HIS A 246 5.67 11.71 6.16
N LEU A 247 5.22 10.43 6.14
CA LEU A 247 4.27 9.94 5.13
C LEU A 247 2.97 10.75 5.18
N THR A 248 2.37 10.88 6.36
CA THR A 248 1.07 11.56 6.51
C THR A 248 1.20 13.06 6.25
N GLU A 249 2.26 13.72 6.72
CA GLU A 249 2.48 15.14 6.47
C GLU A 249 2.56 15.46 4.97
N VAL A 250 3.29 14.65 4.20
CA VAL A 250 3.42 14.87 2.74
C VAL A 250 2.10 14.56 2.00
N ILE A 251 1.37 13.52 2.42
CA ILE A 251 0.06 13.17 1.82
C ILE A 251 -0.96 14.28 2.08
N GLU A 252 -1.08 14.74 3.33
CA GLU A 252 -2.04 15.76 3.73
C GLU A 252 -1.72 17.12 3.11
N ALA A 253 -0.43 17.47 3.02
CA ALA A 253 0.01 18.72 2.39
C ALA A 253 -0.34 18.81 0.90
N SER A 254 -0.57 17.68 0.21
CA SER A 254 -0.98 17.69 -1.20
C SER A 254 -2.38 18.27 -1.41
N GLY A 255 -3.26 18.18 -0.41
CA GLY A 255 -4.67 18.56 -0.57
C GLY A 255 -5.50 17.65 -1.47
N GLU A 256 -4.93 16.62 -2.08
CA GLU A 256 -5.59 15.71 -3.04
C GLU A 256 -6.35 14.54 -2.35
N PHE A 257 -6.08 14.35 -1.06
CA PHE A 257 -6.55 13.20 -0.29
C PHE A 257 -7.39 13.63 0.93
N VAL A 258 -8.32 12.77 1.34
CA VAL A 258 -9.10 12.89 2.58
C VAL A 258 -9.05 11.59 3.35
N GLY A 259 -8.83 11.65 4.66
CA GLY A 259 -8.67 10.46 5.49
C GLY A 259 -7.77 10.75 6.69
N GLY A 260 -7.04 9.75 7.17
CA GLY A 260 -6.11 9.91 8.28
C GLY A 260 -5.72 8.59 8.93
N ALA A 261 -5.26 8.67 10.17
CA ALA A 261 -4.82 7.52 10.95
C ALA A 261 -5.95 6.48 11.11
N VAL A 262 -5.60 5.20 11.00
CA VAL A 262 -6.53 4.06 11.19
C VAL A 262 -5.91 3.01 12.09
N ASP A 263 -6.76 2.25 12.78
CA ASP A 263 -6.27 1.34 13.81
C ASP A 263 -5.91 -0.06 13.29
N CYS A 264 -6.48 -0.46 12.16
CA CYS A 264 -6.28 -1.76 11.54
C CYS A 264 -5.72 -1.62 10.12
N SER A 265 -5.18 -2.73 9.59
CA SER A 265 -4.83 -2.81 8.17
C SER A 265 -6.10 -2.64 7.32
N ALA A 266 -5.97 -1.99 6.17
CA ALA A 266 -7.02 -1.95 5.15
C ALA A 266 -7.18 -3.30 4.41
N TYR A 267 -6.24 -4.22 4.60
CA TYR A 267 -6.18 -5.50 3.90
C TYR A 267 -6.23 -6.69 4.87
N PRO A 268 -6.80 -7.83 4.44
CA PRO A 268 -6.89 -9.04 5.26
C PRO A 268 -5.56 -9.80 5.36
N VAL A 269 -4.53 -9.39 4.61
CA VAL A 269 -3.21 -10.03 4.57
C VAL A 269 -2.18 -9.10 5.23
N PRO A 270 -1.47 -9.55 6.28
CA PRO A 270 -0.35 -8.80 6.81
C PRO A 270 0.90 -8.96 5.94
N THR A 271 1.76 -7.95 5.92
CA THR A 271 3.09 -8.08 5.27
C THR A 271 4.06 -8.86 6.15
N GLU A 272 5.15 -9.39 5.57
CA GLU A 272 6.23 -10.04 6.34
C GLU A 272 6.76 -9.12 7.45
N ARG A 273 6.86 -7.80 7.19
CA ARG A 273 7.35 -6.82 8.16
C ARG A 273 6.33 -6.53 9.25
N GLU A 274 5.03 -6.52 8.94
CA GLU A 274 3.97 -6.38 9.94
C GLU A 274 4.00 -7.53 10.94
N VAL A 275 4.12 -8.77 10.44
CA VAL A 275 4.27 -9.98 11.27
C VAL A 275 5.55 -9.91 12.13
N ALA A 276 6.67 -9.48 11.55
CA ALA A 276 7.92 -9.34 12.30
C ALA A 276 7.84 -8.27 13.40
N SER A 277 7.25 -7.10 13.10
CA SER A 277 7.03 -6.03 14.07
C SER A 277 6.13 -6.49 15.20
N ALA A 278 5.07 -7.23 14.88
CA ALA A 278 4.17 -7.83 15.85
C ALA A 278 4.86 -8.80 16.80
N ALA A 279 5.67 -9.73 16.26
CA ALA A 279 6.45 -10.68 17.05
C ALA A 279 7.46 -10.00 17.99
N MET A 280 7.93 -8.80 17.62
CA MET A 280 8.81 -7.98 18.45
C MET A 280 8.06 -7.02 19.40
N GLY A 281 6.72 -7.05 19.44
CA GLY A 281 5.92 -6.13 20.26
C GLY A 281 6.04 -4.66 19.83
N ARG A 282 6.44 -4.39 18.58
CA ARG A 282 6.59 -3.03 18.06
C ARG A 282 5.27 -2.51 17.52
N PRO A 283 4.91 -1.24 17.81
CA PRO A 283 3.72 -0.64 17.23
C PRO A 283 3.85 -0.49 15.73
N VAL A 284 2.71 -0.53 15.03
CA VAL A 284 2.62 -0.17 13.61
C VAL A 284 1.68 1.02 13.48
N TYR A 285 2.16 2.04 12.80
CA TYR A 285 1.48 3.28 12.50
C TYR A 285 0.84 3.16 11.12
N ARG A 286 -0.46 3.44 10.99
CA ARG A 286 -1.22 3.25 9.76
C ARG A 286 -2.07 4.47 9.45
N ALA A 287 -2.24 4.75 8.16
CA ALA A 287 -3.19 5.74 7.68
C ALA A 287 -3.85 5.27 6.39
N LEU A 288 -5.14 5.60 6.25
CA LEU A 288 -5.94 5.33 5.06
C LEU A 288 -6.51 6.65 4.55
N TYR A 289 -6.28 6.90 3.27
CA TYR A 289 -6.75 8.07 2.57
C TYR A 289 -7.58 7.68 1.36
N ARG A 290 -8.49 8.56 0.96
CA ARG A 290 -9.24 8.48 -0.29
C ARG A 290 -8.90 9.68 -1.16
N ARG A 291 -8.69 9.43 -2.44
CA ARG A 291 -8.47 10.49 -3.44
C ARG A 291 -9.78 11.24 -3.72
N LYS A 292 -9.71 12.57 -3.74
CA LYS A 292 -10.88 13.44 -3.93
C LYS A 292 -11.52 13.32 -5.31
#